data_AF-A0A967YCC5-F1
#
_entry.id   AF-A0A967YCC5-F1
#
_cell.length_a   1.000
_cell.length_b   1.000
_cell.length_c   1.000
_cell.angle_alpha   90.00
_cell.angle_beta   90.00
_cell.angle_gamma   90.00
#
_symmetry.space_group_name_H-M   'P 1'
#
loop_
_entity.id
_entity.type
_entity.pdbx_description
1 polymer ?
#
loop_
_entity_poly.entity_id
_entity_poly.type
_entity_poly.pdbx_seq_one_letter_code
_entity_poly.pdbx_strand_id
1 'polypeptide(L)' 'KADMIVVGTHGHNILQDSLIGNTARRIVKDSQIPVLVIRLPEKSQ' A
#
# COMPACT_ATOMS: atom_id res chain seq x y z
N LYS A 1 18.89 -5.19 -9.12
CA LYS A 1 18.40 -5.66 -7.80
C LYS A 1 17.87 -4.44 -7.07
N ALA A 2 16.74 -4.55 -6.37
CA ALA A 2 16.20 -3.44 -5.58
C ALA A 2 16.44 -3.70 -4.10
N ASP A 3 16.63 -2.63 -3.33
CA ASP A 3 16.85 -2.70 -1.88
C ASP A 3 15.54 -2.51 -1.08
N MET A 4 14.49 -1.94 -1.71
CA MET A 4 13.17 -1.71 -1.11
C MET A 4 12.07 -1.58 -2.18
N ILE A 5 10.82 -1.87 -1.80
CA ILE A 5 9.61 -1.62 -2.60
C ILE A 5 8.78 -0.52 -1.93
N VAL A 6 8.27 0.44 -2.70
CA VAL A 6 7.35 1.48 -2.22
C VAL A 6 5.99 1.33 -2.90
N VAL A 7 4.92 1.24 -2.11
CA VAL A 7 3.55 1.05 -2.59
C VAL A 7 2.65 2.18 -2.11
N GLY A 8 2.11 2.96 -3.04
CA GLY A 8 1.06 3.93 -2.77
C GLY A 8 -0.32 3.27 -2.71
N THR A 9 -1.13 3.62 -1.72
CA THR A 9 -2.51 3.15 -1.58
C THR A 9 -3.46 4.34 -1.62
N HIS A 10 -4.44 4.29 -2.54
CA HIS A 10 -5.60 5.17 -2.55
C HIS A 10 -6.70 4.42 -1.80
N GLY A 11 -7.12 4.91 -0.64
CA GLY A 11 -8.17 4.26 0.12
C GLY A 11 -9.50 4.36 -0.62
N HIS A 12 -9.99 3.27 -1.21
CA HIS A 12 -11.41 3.21 -1.54
C HIS A 12 -12.16 3.12 -0.22
N ASN A 13 -12.75 4.24 0.20
CA ASN A 13 -13.59 4.42 1.37
C ASN A 13 -12.87 4.42 2.72
N ILE A 14 -13.05 5.55 3.42
CA ILE A 14 -12.67 5.83 4.81
C ILE A 14 -13.38 4.90 5.82
N LEU A 15 -14.28 4.02 5.36
CA LEU A 15 -15.29 3.42 6.23
C LEU A 15 -15.05 2.02 6.77
N GLN A 16 -14.11 1.20 6.30
CA GLN A 16 -14.01 -0.17 6.86
C GLN A 16 -12.57 -0.69 6.89
N ASP A 17 -11.94 -0.59 8.06
CA ASP A 17 -10.93 -1.49 8.69
C ASP A 17 -9.70 -2.00 7.91
N SER A 18 -9.53 -1.71 6.63
CA SER A 18 -8.37 -2.17 5.85
C SER A 18 -7.52 -1.00 5.39
N LEU A 19 -6.51 -0.67 6.20
CA LEU A 19 -5.46 0.29 5.83
C LEU A 19 -4.65 -0.15 4.59
N ILE A 20 -4.70 -1.44 4.24
CA ILE A 20 -3.88 -2.06 3.20
C ILE A 20 -4.81 -2.72 2.16
N GLY A 21 -4.72 -2.29 0.90
CA GLY A 21 -5.46 -2.92 -0.20
C GLY A 21 -4.92 -4.33 -0.55
N ASN A 22 -5.69 -5.14 -1.28
CA ASN A 22 -5.32 -6.52 -1.61
C ASN A 22 -3.96 -6.65 -2.31
N THR A 23 -3.64 -5.73 -3.22
CA THR A 23 -2.33 -5.72 -3.91
C THR A 23 -1.20 -5.46 -2.93
N ALA A 24 -1.31 -4.43 -2.09
CA ALA A 24 -0.30 -4.12 -1.09
C ALA A 24 -0.14 -5.28 -0.09
N ARG A 25 -1.23 -5.96 0.31
CA ARG A 25 -1.18 -7.16 1.15
C ARG A 25 -0.37 -8.29 0.52
N ARG A 26 -0.60 -8.60 -0.76
CA ARG A 26 0.16 -9.64 -1.47
C ARG A 26 1.64 -9.28 -1.56
N ILE A 27 1.95 -8.04 -1.93
CA ILE A 27 3.34 -7.55 -2.01
C ILE A 27 4.04 -7.67 -0.67
N VAL A 28 3.42 -7.20 0.42
CA VAL A 28 4.00 -7.28 1.78
C VAL A 28 4.20 -8.74 2.22
N LYS A 29 3.25 -9.63 1.90
CA LYS A 29 3.32 -11.04 2.28
C LYS A 29 4.46 -11.78 1.56
N ASP A 30 4.68 -11.50 0.28
CA ASP A 30 5.55 -12.30 -0.58
C ASP A 30 6.94 -11.67 -0.80
N SER A 31 7.17 -10.42 -0.35
CA SER A 31 8.43 -9.71 -0.58
C SER A 31 9.58 -10.25 0.28
N GLN A 32 10.74 -10.41 -0.36
CA GLN A 32 12.01 -10.77 0.28
C GLN A 32 12.84 -9.54 0.71
N ILE A 33 12.37 -8.34 0.36
CA ILE A 33 13.00 -7.05 0.70
C ILE A 33 11.98 -6.15 1.41
N PRO A 34 12.44 -5.15 2.19
CA PRO A 34 11.55 -4.22 2.88
C PRO A 34 10.51 -3.58 1.95
N VAL A 35 9.28 -3.42 2.46
CA VAL A 35 8.16 -2.79 1.74
C VAL A 35 7.61 -1.63 2.55
N LEU A 36 7.64 -0.43 1.97
CA LEU A 36 7.02 0.77 2.54
C LEU A 36 5.66 1.01 1.90
N VAL A 37 4.59 0.94 2.69
CA VAL A 37 3.23 1.22 2.24
C VAL A 37 2.82 2.62 2.67
N ILE A 38 2.44 3.46 1.72
CA ILE A 38 2.09 4.87 1.94
C ILE A 38 0.62 5.09 1.61
N ARG A 39 -0.12 5.74 2.52
CA ARG A 39 -1.44 6.30 2.25
C ARG A 39 -1.26 7.56 1.40
N LEU A 40 -1.78 7.54 0.17
CA LEU A 40 -1.75 8.74 -0.68
C LEU A 40 -2.91 9.65 -0.29
N PRO A 41 -2.70 10.99 -0.23
CA PRO A 41 -3.77 11.92 0.03
C PRO A 41 -4.87 11.78 -1.03
N GLU A 42 -6.13 11.91 -0.60
CA GLU A 42 -7.28 12.00 -1.50
C GLU A 42 -7.02 13.14 -2.49
N LYS A 43 -7.12 12.85 -3.79
CA LYS A 43 -7.14 13.92 -4.79
C LYS A 43 -8.50 14.58 -4.70
N SER A 44 -8.58 15.71 -4.00
CA SER A 44 -9.63 16.70 -4.24
C SER A 44 -9.48 17.19 -5.67
N GLN A 45 -10.23 16.55 -6.58
CA GLN A 45 -10.59 17.17 -7.86
C GLN A 45 -11.61 18.27 -7.60
#